data_AF-A0A7L6AZH6-F1
#
_entry.id   AF-A0A7L6AZH6-F1
#
_cell.length_a   1.000
_cell.length_b   1.000
_cell.length_c   1.000
_cell.angle_alpha   90.00
_cell.angle_beta   90.00
_cell.angle_gamma   90.00
#
_symmetry.space_group_name_H-M   'P 1'
#
loop_
_entity.id
_entity.type
_entity.pdbx_description
1 polymer ?
#
loop_
_entity_poly.entity_id
_entity_poly.type
_entity_poly.pdbx_seq_one_letter_code
_entity_poly.pdbx_strand_id
1 'polypeptide(L)' 'MTPDRVAVEGLIGQLKEIISEKMDVNISRDEINPDVSLFEDGLGLDSIAIVEFITLIEENTGYRFKEGGLDMDNFKTYAH' A
#
# COMPACT_ATOMS: atom_id res chain seq x y z
N MET A 1 8.11 5.89 22.11
CA MET A 1 8.21 5.73 20.65
C MET A 1 8.68 7.06 20.08
N THR A 2 9.54 7.08 19.07
CA THR A 2 10.01 8.34 18.46
C THR A 2 8.91 8.94 17.59
N PRO A 3 8.86 10.28 17.41
CA PRO A 3 7.87 10.95 16.55
C PRO A 3 7.80 10.35 15.14
N ASP A 4 8.94 9.93 14.59
CA ASP A 4 9.02 9.31 13.27
C ASP A 4 8.23 7.99 13.18
N ARG A 5 8.21 7.18 14.24
CA ARG A 5 7.45 5.91 14.24
C ARG A 5 5.94 6.14 14.25
N VAL A 6 5.48 7.14 14.99
CA VAL A 6 4.05 7.50 15.04
C VAL A 6 3.56 7.99 13.67
N ALA A 7 4.40 8.75 12.95
CA ALA A 7 4.09 9.20 11.60
C ALA A 7 3.98 8.03 10.60
N VAL A 8 4.91 7.06 10.68
CA VAL A 8 4.89 5.86 9.83
C VAL A 8 3.66 4.99 10.11
N GLU A 9 3.32 4.75 11.38
CA GLU A 9 2.13 3.98 11.77
C GLU A 9 0.84 4.66 11.27
N GLY A 10 0.78 5.99 11.35
CA GLY A 10 -0.33 6.77 10.80
C GLY A 10 -0.46 6.61 9.29
N LEU A 11 0.65 6.67 8.55
CA LEU A 11 0.67 6.45 7.11
C LEU A 11 0.21 5.03 6.75
N ILE A 12 0.73 4.01 7.42
CA ILE A 12 0.29 2.61 7.23
C ILE A 12 -1.22 2.50 7.45
N GLY A 13 -1.75 3.16 8.48
CA GLY A 13 -3.18 3.18 8.77
C GLY A 13 -4.04 3.75 7.64
N GLN A 14 -3.57 4.80 6.97
CA GLN A 14 -4.23 5.41 5.80
C GLN A 14 -4.13 4.51 4.56
N LEU A 15 -2.98 3.90 4.32
CA LEU A 15 -2.79 2.97 3.21
C LEU A 15 -3.70 1.74 3.34
N LYS A 16 -3.87 1.21 4.55
CA LYS A 16 -4.82 0.12 4.83
C LYS A 16 -6.26 0.52 4.51
N GLU A 17 -6.68 1.73 4.89
CA GLU A 17 -8.02 2.25 4.61
C GLU A 17 -8.29 2.37 3.11
N ILE A 18 -7.30 2.83 2.33
CA ILE A 18 -7.42 2.87 0.87
C ILE A 18 -7.65 1.46 0.32
N ILE A 19 -6.85 0.48 0.74
CA ILE A 19 -7.00 -0.91 0.26
C ILE A 19 -8.37 -1.48 0.65
N SER A 20 -8.77 -1.37 1.92
CA SER A 20 -9.98 -2.07 2.40
C SER A 20 -11.30 -1.36 2.08
N GLU A 21 -11.29 -0.05 1.84
CA GLU A 21 -12.53 0.75 1.71
C GLU A 21 -12.69 1.43 0.35
N LYS A 22 -11.62 1.65 -0.41
CA LYS A 22 -11.66 2.41 -1.67
C LYS A 22 -11.40 1.56 -2.91
N MET A 23 -10.68 0.45 -2.76
CA MET A 23 -10.45 -0.50 -3.85
C MET A 23 -11.56 -1.55 -3.88
N ASP A 24 -11.84 -2.10 -5.06
CA ASP A 24 -12.79 -3.21 -5.24
C ASP A 24 -12.14 -4.55 -4.88
N VAL A 25 -11.67 -4.68 -3.63
CA VAL A 25 -11.02 -5.88 -3.11
C VAL A 25 -11.77 -6.40 -1.89
N ASN A 26 -11.88 -7.73 -1.77
CA ASN A 26 -12.54 -8.37 -0.64
C ASN A 26 -11.54 -8.64 0.50
N ILE A 27 -10.88 -7.59 0.99
CA ILE A 27 -9.86 -7.65 2.05
C ILE A 27 -10.25 -6.67 3.16
N SER A 28 -10.44 -7.14 4.38
CA SER A 28 -10.73 -6.24 5.50
C SER A 28 -9.47 -5.58 6.04
N ARG A 29 -9.62 -4.38 6.63
CA ARG A 29 -8.52 -3.60 7.20
C ARG A 29 -7.68 -4.38 8.21
N ASP A 30 -8.33 -5.22 9.02
CA ASP A 30 -7.70 -5.98 10.10
C ASP A 30 -6.93 -7.20 9.58
N GLU A 31 -7.23 -7.67 8.36
CA GLU A 31 -6.51 -8.77 7.69
C GLU A 31 -5.22 -8.29 7.01
N ILE A 32 -5.05 -6.98 6.81
CA ILE A 32 -3.87 -6.43 6.14
C ILE A 32 -2.66 -6.47 7.09
N ASN A 33 -1.71 -7.36 6.79
CA ASN A 33 -0.38 -7.34 7.40
C ASN A 33 0.56 -6.42 6.59
N PRO A 34 1.09 -5.31 7.15
CA PRO A 34 1.96 -4.40 6.40
C PRO A 34 3.36 -4.97 6.10
N ASP A 35 3.72 -6.10 6.71
CA ASP A 35 5.06 -6.72 6.56
C ASP A 35 5.10 -7.81 5.46
N VAL A 36 3.99 -8.03 4.75
CA VAL A 36 3.90 -9.00 3.64
C VAL A 36 3.84 -8.30 2.28
N SER A 37 4.10 -9.06 1.22
CA SER A 37 3.99 -8.59 -0.17
C SER A 37 2.56 -8.11 -0.44
N LEU A 38 2.41 -7.05 -1.24
CA LEU A 38 1.07 -6.66 -1.70
C LEU A 38 0.58 -7.56 -2.85
N PHE A 39 1.49 -8.25 -3.54
CA PHE A 39 1.18 -9.15 -4.67
C PHE A 39 0.69 -10.54 -4.26
N GLU A 40 0.52 -11.42 -5.26
CA GLU A 40 0.10 -12.82 -5.20
C GLU A 40 0.61 -13.63 -3.99
N ASP A 41 1.86 -13.47 -3.56
CA ASP A 41 2.44 -14.20 -2.42
C ASP A 41 2.08 -13.61 -1.03
N GLY A 42 1.34 -12.51 -0.97
CA GLY A 42 0.91 -11.85 0.27
C GLY A 42 -0.57 -11.45 0.22
N LEU A 43 -0.88 -10.17 0.00
CA LEU A 43 -2.28 -9.69 -0.06
C LEU A 43 -3.02 -10.11 -1.33
N GLY A 44 -2.31 -10.61 -2.35
CA GLY A 44 -2.95 -11.13 -3.55
C GLY A 44 -3.43 -10.08 -4.54
N LEU A 45 -2.91 -8.84 -4.47
CA LEU A 45 -3.26 -7.80 -5.44
C LEU A 45 -2.61 -8.11 -6.80
N ASP A 46 -3.40 -7.99 -7.87
CA ASP A 46 -2.89 -8.07 -9.23
C ASP A 46 -2.28 -6.72 -9.69
N SER A 47 -1.70 -6.70 -10.89
CA SER A 47 -1.06 -5.50 -11.43
C SER A 47 -2.02 -4.34 -11.67
N ILE A 48 -3.29 -4.60 -11.93
CA ILE A 48 -4.30 -3.55 -12.16
C ILE A 48 -4.67 -2.93 -10.82
N ALA A 49 -4.91 -3.75 -9.81
CA ALA A 49 -5.18 -3.32 -8.43
C ALA A 49 -4.01 -2.49 -7.87
N ILE A 50 -2.76 -2.84 -8.20
CA ILE A 50 -1.60 -2.02 -7.79
C ILE A 50 -1.59 -0.64 -8.46
N VAL A 51 -1.92 -0.55 -9.75
CA VAL A 51 -2.03 0.74 -10.45
C VAL A 51 -3.17 1.59 -9.89
N GLU A 52 -4.30 0.98 -9.58
CA GLU A 52 -5.42 1.64 -8.89
C GLU A 52 -4.97 2.15 -7.51
N PHE A 53 -4.27 1.32 -6.74
CA PHE A 53 -3.79 1.68 -5.40
C PHE A 53 -2.86 2.89 -5.45
N ILE A 54 -1.89 2.89 -6.38
CA ILE A 54 -1.00 4.04 -6.62
C ILE A 54 -1.82 5.29 -6.92
N THR A 55 -2.79 5.19 -7.82
CA THR A 55 -3.66 6.30 -8.21
C THR A 55 -4.42 6.86 -7.00
N LEU A 56 -5.02 5.98 -6.19
CA LEU A 56 -5.75 6.37 -4.99
C LEU A 56 -4.85 7.01 -3.94
N ILE A 57 -3.59 6.57 -3.79
CA ILE A 57 -2.63 7.23 -2.90
C ILE A 57 -2.37 8.67 -3.37
N GLU A 58 -2.15 8.88 -4.66
CA GLU A 58 -1.88 10.22 -5.19
C GLU A 58 -3.09 11.15 -5.03
N GLU A 59 -4.29 10.65 -5.30
CA GLU A 59 -5.54 11.41 -5.14
C GLU A 59 -5.84 11.78 -3.69
N ASN A 60 -5.59 10.85 -2.74
CA ASN A 60 -5.93 11.05 -1.34
C ASN A 60 -4.88 11.84 -0.55
N THR A 61 -3.64 11.88 -1.04
CA THR A 61 -2.54 12.58 -0.34
C THR A 61 -2.12 13.87 -1.03
N GLY A 62 -2.45 14.04 -2.33
CA GLY A 62 -1.97 15.16 -3.15
C GLY A 62 -0.49 15.07 -3.52
N TYR A 63 0.21 14.00 -3.12
CA TYR A 63 1.57 13.71 -3.55
C TYR A 63 1.55 12.89 -4.83
N ARG A 64 2.67 12.94 -5.57
CA ARG A 64 2.89 12.06 -6.72
C ARG A 64 4.14 11.24 -6.52
N PHE A 65 4.08 10.00 -6.97
CA PHE A 65 5.28 9.20 -7.09
C PHE A 65 6.14 9.78 -8.22
N LYS A 66 7.46 9.73 -8.04
CA LYS A 66 8.39 10.19 -9.07
C LYS A 66 8.35 9.23 -10.27
N GLU A 67 8.42 9.78 -11.48
CA GLU A 67 8.62 8.97 -12.68
C GLU A 67 9.90 8.11 -12.53
N GLY A 68 9.77 6.79 -12.77
CA GLY A 68 10.85 5.82 -12.56
C GLY A 68 11.14 5.45 -11.10
N GLY A 69 10.42 6.04 -10.14
CA GLY A 69 10.46 5.64 -8.73
C GLY A 69 9.44 4.56 -8.36
N LEU A 70 8.63 4.14 -9.34
CA LEU A 70 7.67 3.05 -9.24
C LEU A 70 8.13 1.90 -10.14
N ASP A 71 8.65 0.86 -9.53
CA ASP A 71 8.85 -0.46 -10.11
C ASP A 71 7.90 -1.43 -9.39
N MET A 72 7.40 -2.44 -10.11
CA MET A 72 6.61 -3.51 -9.52
C MET A 72 7.40 -4.24 -8.42
N ASP A 73 8.73 -4.26 -8.50
CA ASP A 73 9.56 -4.81 -7.44
C ASP A 73 9.47 -4.03 -6.10
N ASN A 74 9.04 -2.75 -6.11
CA ASN A 74 8.86 -1.97 -4.88
C ASN A 74 7.70 -2.46 -4.00
N PHE A 75 6.75 -3.23 -4.55
CA PHE A 75 5.58 -3.73 -3.81
C PHE A 75 5.68 -5.23 -3.47
N LYS A 76 6.81 -5.86 -3.81
CA LYS A 76 7.18 -7.19 -3.33
C LYS A 76 7.89 -7.09 -1.98
N THR A 77 7.84 -8.15 -1.17
CA THR A 77 8.54 -8.19 0.11
C THR A 77 10.05 -7.98 -0.07
N TYR A 78 10.68 -7.21 0.82
CA TYR A 78 12.13 -7.22 1.00
C TYR A 78 12.55 -8.60 1.50
N ALA A 79 13.01 -9.47 0.59
CA ALA A 79 13.67 -10.70 0.98
C ALA A 79 14.91 -10.32 1.82
N HIS A 80 14.85 -10.62 3.12
CA HIS A 80 15.95 -10.40 4.05
C HIS A 80 16.99 -11.51 3.92
#